data_AF-A0A9D9W8C1-F1
#
_entry.id   AF-A0A9D9W8C1-F1
#
_cell.length_a   1.000
_cell.length_b   1.000
_cell.length_c   1.000
_cell.angle_alpha   90.00
_cell.angle_beta   90.00
_cell.angle_gamma   90.00
#
_symmetry.space_group_name_H-M   'P 1'
#
loop_
_entity.id
_entity.type
_entity.pdbx_description
1 polymer ?
#
loop_
_entity_poly.entity_id
_entity_poly.type
_entity_poly.pdbx_seq_one_letter_code
_entity_poly.pdbx_strand_id
1 'polypeptide(L)'
;MLNRTFLWLFLFCVSLGVAQEIETPYKSKKVAVQKDTVTIDNVPINKAFFKIEDSQGQIIDTSNYFVDFSKAKLYFKTNFPLQDSVKIRYLKFPDFLTKTYSVYDKN
;
A
#
# COMPACT_ATOMS: atom_id res chain seq x y z
N MET A 1 -27.51 -41.46 -8.94
CA MET A 1 -26.47 -41.38 -9.98
C MET A 1 -26.10 -39.92 -10.14
N LEU A 2 -24.89 -39.52 -9.79
CA LEU A 2 -24.47 -38.12 -9.92
C LEU A 2 -24.35 -37.80 -11.43
N ASN A 3 -25.13 -36.84 -11.92
CA ASN A 3 -25.11 -36.48 -13.34
C ASN A 3 -23.70 -35.99 -13.73
N ARG A 4 -23.13 -36.57 -14.80
CA ARG A 4 -21.78 -36.25 -15.29
C ARG A 4 -21.56 -34.75 -15.49
N THR A 5 -22.60 -34.02 -15.89
CA THR A 5 -22.61 -32.57 -16.08
C THR A 5 -22.42 -31.80 -14.77
N PHE A 6 -23.02 -32.27 -13.67
CA PHE A 6 -22.87 -31.67 -12.36
C PHE A 6 -21.42 -31.78 -11.85
N LEU A 7 -20.76 -32.90 -12.14
CA LEU A 7 -19.36 -33.11 -11.81
C LEU A 7 -18.45 -32.13 -12.55
N TRP A 8 -18.69 -31.90 -13.85
CA TRP A 8 -17.94 -30.91 -14.64
C TRP A 8 -18.17 -29.47 -14.14
N LEU A 9 -19.41 -29.12 -13.80
CA LEU A 9 -19.73 -27.80 -13.24
C LEU A 9 -19.06 -27.58 -11.88
N PHE A 10 -19.06 -28.60 -11.02
CA PHE A 10 -18.40 -28.55 -9.72
C PHE A 10 -16.88 -28.37 -9.86
N LEU A 11 -16.23 -29.12 -10.76
CA LEU A 11 -14.80 -28.97 -11.04
C LEU A 11 -14.45 -27.58 -11.60
N PHE A 12 -15.34 -27.00 -12.42
CA PHE A 12 -15.17 -25.63 -12.93
C PHE A 12 -15.32 -24.57 -11.83
N CYS A 13 -16.25 -24.73 -10.88
CA CYS A 13 -16.40 -23.78 -9.77
C CYS A 13 -15.19 -23.82 -8.81
N VAL A 14 -14.61 -25.00 -8.57
CA VAL A 14 -13.42 -25.15 -7.71
C VAL A 14 -12.19 -24.49 -8.35
N SER A 15 -12.03 -24.54 -9.67
CA SER A 15 -10.88 -23.92 -10.35
C SER A 15 -10.93 -22.38 -10.36
N LEU A 16 -12.09 -21.77 -10.16
CA LEU A 16 -12.21 -20.31 -10.00
C LEU A 16 -11.73 -19.83 -8.62
N GLY A 17 -11.62 -20.70 -7.62
CA GLY A 17 -11.27 -20.36 -6.24
C GLY A 17 -9.78 -20.12 -5.96
N VAL A 18 -8.88 -20.38 -6.92
CA VAL A 18 -7.42 -20.32 -6.71
C VAL A 18 -6.78 -18.96 -7.05
N ALA A 19 -7.56 -17.93 -7.35
CA ALA A 19 -7.08 -16.57 -7.57
C ALA A 19 -6.92 -15.78 -6.24
N GLN A 20 -6.30 -16.38 -5.22
CA GLN A 20 -6.02 -15.64 -3.98
C GLN A 20 -4.91 -14.61 -4.23
N GLU A 21 -5.18 -13.35 -3.88
CA GLU A 21 -4.19 -12.28 -4.02
C GLU A 21 -2.96 -12.58 -3.16
N ILE A 22 -1.79 -12.67 -3.79
CA ILE A 22 -0.53 -12.78 -3.08
C ILE A 22 -0.25 -11.43 -2.43
N GLU A 23 -0.17 -11.40 -1.11
CA GLU A 23 0.23 -10.18 -0.42
C GLU A 23 1.70 -9.86 -0.77
N THR A 24 1.89 -8.79 -1.53
CA THR A 24 3.24 -8.29 -1.84
C THR A 24 3.64 -7.14 -0.91
N PRO A 25 4.95 -6.94 -0.70
CA PRO A 25 5.46 -5.75 0.00
C PRO A 25 5.17 -4.43 -0.73
N TYR A 26 4.90 -4.48 -2.03
CA TYR A 26 4.60 -3.31 -2.84
C TYR A 26 3.19 -2.83 -2.58
N LYS A 27 3.08 -1.64 -1.98
CA LYS A 27 1.80 -1.00 -1.69
C LYS A 27 1.63 0.27 -2.51
N SER A 28 0.38 0.60 -2.78
CA SER A 28 -0.03 1.80 -3.48
C SER A 28 -1.16 2.46 -2.69
N LYS A 29 -1.04 3.75 -2.43
CA LYS A 29 -2.05 4.53 -1.70
C LYS A 29 -2.36 5.81 -2.45
N LYS A 30 -3.64 6.03 -2.74
CA LYS A 30 -4.13 7.29 -3.31
C LYS A 30 -4.58 8.20 -2.17
N VAL A 31 -4.11 9.43 -2.16
CA VAL A 31 -4.37 10.40 -1.09
C VAL A 31 -4.70 11.77 -1.68
N ALA A 32 -5.65 12.47 -1.06
CA ALA A 32 -5.97 13.84 -1.44
C ALA A 32 -4.95 14.81 -0.81
N VAL A 33 -4.46 15.76 -1.61
CA VAL A 33 -3.48 16.77 -1.15
C VAL A 33 -4.24 17.95 -0.56
N GLN A 34 -4.97 17.72 0.54
CA GLN A 34 -5.71 18.79 1.24
C GLN A 34 -4.97 19.31 2.47
N LYS A 35 -3.98 18.56 2.95
CA LYS A 35 -3.21 18.86 4.16
C LYS A 35 -1.73 18.79 3.82
N ASP A 36 -0.95 19.59 4.51
CA ASP A 36 0.51 19.62 4.37
C ASP A 36 1.16 18.30 4.76
N THR A 37 0.48 17.49 5.58
CA THR A 37 0.98 16.19 6.05
C THR A 37 0.02 15.06 5.73
N VAL A 38 0.57 13.96 5.23
CA VAL A 38 -0.16 12.73 4.93
C VAL A 38 0.54 11.54 5.60
N THR A 39 -0.22 10.77 6.38
CA THR A 39 0.23 9.48 6.89
C THR A 39 0.14 8.44 5.77
N ILE A 40 1.28 7.84 5.41
CA ILE A 40 1.40 6.84 4.35
C ILE A 40 0.94 5.47 4.89
N ASP A 41 1.52 5.03 6.00
CA ASP A 41 1.25 3.75 6.67
C ASP A 41 1.40 3.93 8.19
N ASN A 42 1.04 2.92 8.98
CA ASN A 42 1.16 2.90 10.43
C ASN A 42 2.51 2.34 10.90
N VAL A 43 3.25 1.69 10.01
CA VAL A 43 4.58 1.14 10.27
C VAL A 43 5.62 1.90 9.45
N PRO A 44 6.92 1.89 9.85
CA PRO A 44 7.99 2.40 9.01
C PRO A 44 7.91 1.81 7.59
N ILE A 45 8.35 2.58 6.60
CA ILE A 45 8.35 2.16 5.18
C ILE A 45 9.76 2.22 4.61
N ASN A 46 10.01 1.41 3.60
CA ASN A 46 11.31 1.38 2.93
C ASN A 46 11.38 2.49 1.87
N LYS A 47 12.50 3.21 1.82
CA LYS A 47 12.79 4.25 0.83
C LYS A 47 12.98 3.70 -0.58
N ALA A 48 13.38 2.44 -0.71
CA ALA A 48 13.57 1.78 -2.00
C ALA A 48 12.24 1.75 -2.74
N PHE A 49 12.28 2.12 -4.03
CA PHE A 49 11.11 2.19 -4.91
C PHE A 49 10.01 3.18 -4.46
N PHE A 50 10.32 4.06 -3.50
CA PHE A 50 9.40 5.12 -3.11
C PHE A 50 9.23 6.11 -4.26
N LYS A 51 7.99 6.37 -4.65
CA LYS A 51 7.66 7.43 -5.60
C LYS A 51 6.26 7.94 -5.40
N ILE A 52 6.07 9.20 -5.80
CA ILE A 52 4.78 9.85 -5.81
C ILE A 52 4.46 10.19 -7.25
N GLU A 53 3.31 9.74 -7.72
CA GLU A 53 2.80 9.99 -9.07
C GLU A 53 1.58 10.92 -8.95
N ASP A 54 1.45 11.86 -9.88
CA ASP A 54 0.27 12.71 -9.98
C ASP A 54 -0.92 11.97 -10.61
N SER A 55 -2.04 12.68 -10.81
CA SER A 55 -3.24 12.09 -11.42
C SER A 55 -3.03 11.60 -12.86
N GLN A 56 -2.01 12.10 -13.55
CA GLN A 56 -1.62 11.70 -14.90
C GLN A 56 -0.50 10.65 -14.91
N GLY A 57 -0.03 10.20 -13.74
CA GLY A 57 1.04 9.22 -13.61
C GLY A 57 2.45 9.80 -13.71
N GLN A 58 2.59 11.13 -13.75
CA GLN A 58 3.90 11.79 -13.78
C GLN A 58 4.54 11.76 -12.40
N ILE A 59 5.85 11.48 -12.34
CA ILE A 59 6.59 11.44 -11.08
C ILE A 59 6.73 12.87 -10.54
N ILE A 60 6.30 13.08 -9.30
CA ILE A 60 6.49 14.33 -8.58
C ILE A 60 7.94 14.40 -8.08
N ASP A 61 8.61 15.50 -8.40
CA ASP A 61 9.99 15.73 -8.03
C ASP A 61 10.16 15.85 -6.50
N THR A 62 11.25 15.28 -5.97
CA THR A 62 11.58 15.29 -4.54
C THR A 62 11.78 16.69 -3.96
N SER A 63 12.02 17.71 -4.79
CA SER A 63 12.06 19.11 -4.36
C SER A 63 10.72 19.62 -3.85
N ASN A 64 9.61 18.94 -4.14
CA ASN A 64 8.25 19.37 -3.76
C ASN A 64 7.75 18.78 -2.44
N TYR A 65 8.47 17.82 -1.85
CA TYR A 65 8.03 17.15 -0.64
C TYR A 65 9.19 16.65 0.21
N PHE A 66 8.88 16.21 1.42
CA PHE A 66 9.78 15.56 2.34
C PHE A 66 9.10 14.31 2.90
N VAL A 67 9.86 13.23 3.14
CA VAL A 67 9.34 11.97 3.68
C VAL A 67 10.12 11.56 4.91
N ASP A 68 9.42 11.35 6.01
CA ASP A 68 9.93 10.64 7.18
C ASP A 68 9.56 9.16 7.03
N PHE A 69 10.50 8.37 6.49
CA PHE A 69 10.33 6.93 6.25
C PHE A 69 10.16 6.14 7.56
N SER A 70 10.74 6.61 8.67
CA SER A 70 10.62 5.94 9.97
C SER A 70 9.23 6.10 10.55
N LYS A 71 8.58 7.24 10.32
CA LYS A 71 7.20 7.50 10.78
C LYS A 71 6.15 7.26 9.71
N ALA A 72 6.57 6.88 8.50
CA ALA A 72 5.75 6.77 7.31
C ALA A 72 4.88 8.03 7.08
N LYS A 73 5.49 9.22 7.19
CA LYS A 73 4.81 10.50 6.97
C LYS A 73 5.39 11.22 5.76
N LEU A 74 4.49 11.74 4.93
CA LEU A 74 4.78 12.61 3.79
C LEU A 74 4.40 14.04 4.15
N TYR A 75 5.27 14.97 3.78
CA TYR A 75 5.10 16.40 3.98
C TYR A 75 5.21 17.11 2.63
N PHE A 76 4.16 17.79 2.19
CA PHE A 76 4.21 18.62 0.99
C PHE A 76 4.83 19.98 1.31
N LYS A 77 5.61 20.54 0.38
CA LYS A 77 6.10 21.90 0.52
C LYS A 77 5.01 22.90 0.13
N THR A 78 5.09 24.10 0.69
CA THR A 78 4.06 25.16 0.61
C THR A 78 3.69 25.57 -0.82
N ASN A 79 4.60 25.40 -1.78
CA ASN A 79 4.41 25.78 -3.18
C ASN A 79 3.95 24.60 -4.06
N PHE A 80 3.74 23.42 -3.49
CA PHE A 80 3.27 22.28 -4.27
C PHE A 80 1.82 22.54 -4.72
N PRO A 81 1.52 22.50 -6.03
CA PRO A 81 0.16 22.74 -6.50
C PRO A 81 -0.77 21.70 -5.89
N LEU A 82 -1.76 22.19 -5.14
CA LEU A 82 -2.82 21.39 -4.54
C LEU A 82 -3.63 20.73 -5.67
N GLN A 83 -3.19 19.55 -6.12
CA GLN A 83 -3.97 18.69 -7.00
C GLN A 83 -4.95 17.86 -6.17
N ASP A 84 -6.03 17.39 -6.81
CA ASP A 84 -7.07 16.59 -6.16
C ASP A 84 -6.52 15.37 -5.41
N SER A 85 -5.59 14.63 -6.04
CA SER A 85 -4.99 13.45 -5.42
C SER A 85 -3.66 13.05 -6.04
N VAL A 86 -2.81 12.43 -5.22
CA VAL A 86 -1.55 11.81 -5.65
C VAL A 86 -1.55 10.33 -5.28
N LYS A 87 -0.75 9.56 -6.02
CA LYS A 87 -0.55 8.13 -5.80
C LYS A 87 0.84 7.89 -5.23
N ILE A 88 0.89 7.40 -4.00
CA ILE A 88 2.12 7.04 -3.30
C ILE A 88 2.39 5.56 -3.50
N ARG A 89 3.56 5.21 -4.01
CA ARG A 89 4.02 3.83 -4.19
C ARG A 89 5.22 3.60 -3.30
N TYR A 90 5.19 2.54 -2.51
CA TYR A 90 6.20 2.26 -1.50
C TYR A 90 6.29 0.77 -1.17
N LEU A 91 7.38 0.42 -0.51
CA LEU A 91 7.61 -0.90 0.05
C LEU A 91 7.29 -0.89 1.55
N LYS A 92 6.31 -1.70 1.96
CA LYS A 92 5.97 -1.92 3.37
C LYS A 92 6.95 -2.91 4.00
N PHE A 93 7.45 -2.63 5.19
CA PHE A 93 8.25 -3.62 5.92
C PHE A 93 7.36 -4.79 6.38
N PRO A 94 7.89 -6.02 6.39
CA PRO A 94 7.20 -7.16 6.96
C PRO A 94 6.88 -6.95 8.44
N ASP A 95 5.71 -7.44 8.87
CA ASP A 95 5.23 -7.31 10.23
C ASP A 95 6.22 -7.78 11.30
N PHE A 96 6.99 -8.83 11.03
CA PHE A 96 7.96 -9.37 11.98
C PHE A 96 9.14 -8.44 12.26
N LEU A 97 9.41 -7.47 11.37
CA LEU A 97 10.42 -6.43 11.61
C LEU A 97 9.86 -5.24 12.40
N THR A 98 8.55 -5.07 12.41
CA THR A 98 7.89 -3.86 12.95
C THR A 98 7.08 -4.13 14.21
N LYS A 99 6.77 -5.39 14.51
CA LYS A 99 6.03 -5.80 15.72
C LYS A 99 6.97 -5.91 16.91
N THR A 100 6.55 -5.33 18.03
CA THR A 100 7.18 -5.57 19.32
C THR A 100 6.65 -6.87 19.90
N TYR A 101 7.52 -7.84 20.11
CA TYR A 101 7.17 -9.10 20.75
C TYR A 101 7.39 -8.97 22.26
N SER A 102 6.35 -9.22 23.06
CA SER A 102 6.43 -9.35 24.51
C SER A 102 5.96 -10.74 24.91
N VAL A 103 6.67 -11.40 25.81
CA VAL A 103 6.29 -12.72 26.36
C VAL A 103 5.10 -12.59 27.32
N TYR A 104 4.92 -11.41 27.91
CA TYR A 104 3.87 -11.14 28.89
C TYR A 104 3.02 -9.96 28.45
N ASP A 105 1.70 -10.12 28.56
CA ASP A 105 0.76 -9.02 28.37
C ASP A 105 0.86 -8.10 29.58
N LYS A 106 1.17 -6.81 29.35
CA LYS A 106 1.22 -5.81 30.42
C LYS A 106 -0.21 -5.40 30.73
N ASN A 107 -0.89 -6.20 31.55
CA ASN A 107 -2.04 -5.73 32.33
C ASN A 107 -1.54 -4.88 33.49
#